data_AF-A0A1G7CRP8-F1
#
_entry.id   AF-A0A1G7CRP8-F1
#
_cell.length_a   1.000
_cell.length_b   1.000
_cell.length_c   1.000
_cell.angle_alpha   90.00
_cell.angle_beta   90.00
_cell.angle_gamma   90.00
#
_symmetry.space_group_name_H-M   'P 1'
#
loop_
_entity.id
_entity.type
_entity.pdbx_description
1 polymer ?
#
loop_
_entity_poly.entity_id
_entity_poly.type
_entity_poly.pdbx_seq_one_letter_code
_entity_poly.pdbx_strand_id
1 'polypeptide(L)'
;MSTRLMPLVFLLALVAAPAALAAGTATLQTSTPNGVRSMTIVWQDADTARIDLPRPGSYTLVLEGEPFTVNRMDGRTMVVSLKGVTPHVGLGFGPMSEPHRAESVDALRATGAHETLAGIAGDEYELAWTDAAGGSHVDRVVLSDNPLVLEMTAAFMAFPNALGQAADARAVALRERGLGVLRKGDDFRITALSAQAPPAGTFDLPAPPMSMRDVMGRPAR
;
A
#
# COMPACT_ATOMS: atom_id res chain seq x y z
N MET A 1 -2.95 11.13 70.54
CA MET A 1 -3.78 10.59 69.45
C MET A 1 -4.20 11.72 68.53
N SER A 2 -4.40 11.44 67.23
CA SER A 2 -4.75 12.34 66.11
C SER A 2 -3.54 12.92 65.35
N THR A 3 -2.83 12.11 64.55
CA THR A 3 -3.05 11.72 63.13
C THR A 3 -2.62 12.81 62.14
N ARG A 4 -1.43 12.63 61.54
CA ARG A 4 -0.91 13.42 60.41
C ARG A 4 -1.52 12.89 59.12
N LEU A 5 -2.23 13.74 58.37
CA LEU A 5 -2.65 13.44 57.00
C LEU A 5 -1.47 13.62 56.05
N MET A 6 -1.11 12.55 55.35
CA MET A 6 -0.07 12.51 54.33
C MET A 6 -0.75 12.65 52.96
N PRO A 7 -0.37 13.61 52.10
CA PRO A 7 -0.98 13.75 50.79
C PRO A 7 -0.44 12.67 49.86
N LEU A 8 -1.36 11.85 49.36
CA LEU A 8 -1.14 10.83 48.34
C LEU A 8 -0.88 11.52 46.99
N VAL A 9 0.35 11.44 46.48
CA VAL A 9 0.71 11.90 45.14
C VAL A 9 0.17 10.89 44.12
N PHE A 10 -0.84 11.29 43.35
CA PHE A 10 -1.34 10.54 42.21
C PHE A 10 -0.36 10.72 41.03
N LEU A 11 0.39 9.66 40.72
CA LEU A 11 1.23 9.59 39.52
C LEU A 11 0.31 9.35 38.31
N LEU A 12 0.08 10.39 37.50
CA LEU A 12 -0.68 10.29 36.26
C LEU A 12 0.17 9.52 35.22
N ALA A 13 -0.09 8.23 35.04
CA ALA A 13 0.51 7.45 33.97
C ALA A 13 -0.01 7.98 32.62
N LEU A 14 0.85 8.68 31.89
CA LEU A 14 0.59 9.09 30.51
C LEU A 14 0.58 7.81 29.65
N VAL A 15 -0.62 7.25 29.42
CA VAL A 15 -0.81 6.17 28.46
C VAL A 15 -0.48 6.76 27.09
N ALA A 16 0.67 6.40 26.53
CA ALA A 16 0.97 6.66 25.14
C ALA A 16 -0.12 5.98 24.30
N ALA A 17 -1.02 6.77 23.71
CA ALA A 17 -1.95 6.25 22.74
C ALA A 17 -1.13 5.58 21.62
N PRO A 18 -1.49 4.36 21.19
CA PRO A 18 -0.84 3.75 20.04
C PRO A 18 -0.95 4.72 18.86
N ALA A 19 0.16 4.94 18.16
CA ALA A 19 0.20 5.77 16.97
C ALA A 19 -0.88 5.29 16.00
N ALA A 20 -1.98 6.03 15.90
CA ALA A 20 -2.89 5.90 14.77
C ALA A 20 -2.02 6.09 13.52
N LEU A 21 -2.14 5.18 12.55
CA LEU A 21 -1.45 5.29 11.27
C LEU A 21 -1.65 6.72 10.76
N ALA A 22 -0.54 7.45 10.60
CA ALA A 22 -0.62 8.83 10.19
C ALA A 22 -1.06 8.87 8.73
N ALA A 23 -2.03 9.72 8.41
CA ALA A 23 -2.43 9.95 7.04
C ALA A 23 -1.24 10.51 6.22
N GLY A 24 -1.19 10.20 4.92
CA GLY A 24 -0.05 10.63 4.10
C GLY A 24 -0.22 10.44 2.61
N THR A 25 0.81 10.84 1.88
CA THR A 25 0.89 10.75 0.42
C THR A 25 2.27 10.32 -0.03
N ALA A 26 2.34 9.51 -1.08
CA ALA A 26 3.58 9.10 -1.71
C ALA A 26 3.47 9.18 -3.24
N THR A 27 4.54 9.60 -3.91
CA THR A 27 4.66 9.51 -5.36
C THR A 27 5.74 8.51 -5.72
N LEU A 28 5.41 7.57 -6.58
CA LEU A 28 6.26 6.46 -6.97
C LEU A 28 6.45 6.49 -8.47
N GLN A 29 7.64 6.08 -8.91
CA GLN A 29 7.95 5.87 -10.30
C GLN A 29 8.09 4.37 -10.56
N THR A 30 7.46 3.93 -11.64
CA THR A 30 7.60 2.58 -12.15
C THR A 30 8.18 2.58 -13.55
N SER A 31 9.17 1.71 -13.79
CA SER A 31 9.72 1.49 -15.12
C SER A 31 8.88 0.45 -15.84
N THR A 32 8.39 0.78 -17.04
CA THR A 32 7.66 -0.14 -17.89
C THR A 32 8.34 -0.21 -19.27
N PRO A 33 8.08 -1.25 -20.09
CA PRO A 33 8.56 -1.27 -21.47
C PRO A 33 8.16 -0.03 -22.29
N ASN A 34 7.10 0.65 -21.87
CA ASN A 34 6.56 1.85 -22.50
C ASN A 34 7.07 3.16 -21.85
N GLY A 35 8.11 3.09 -21.04
CA GLY A 35 8.73 4.22 -20.33
C GLY A 35 8.39 4.28 -18.84
N VAL A 36 8.83 5.37 -18.20
CA VAL A 36 8.60 5.62 -16.77
C VAL A 36 7.20 6.17 -16.55
N ARG A 37 6.47 5.59 -15.59
CA ARG A 37 5.14 6.04 -15.18
C ARG A 37 5.18 6.46 -13.73
N SER A 38 4.38 7.47 -13.39
CA SER A 38 4.19 7.90 -12.01
C SER A 38 2.82 7.47 -11.51
N MET A 39 2.79 7.04 -10.26
CA MET A 39 1.58 6.71 -9.50
C MET A 39 1.64 7.43 -8.16
N THR A 40 0.48 7.77 -7.62
CA THR A 40 0.37 8.42 -6.31
C THR A 40 -0.45 7.53 -5.39
N ILE A 41 0.07 7.28 -4.19
CA ILE A 41 -0.65 6.60 -3.12
C ILE A 41 -1.03 7.68 -2.11
N VAL A 42 -2.28 7.65 -1.67
CA VAL A 42 -2.81 8.53 -0.62
C VAL A 42 -3.51 7.66 0.40
N TRP A 43 -3.22 7.83 1.68
CA TRP A 43 -3.84 7.03 2.74
C TRP A 43 -4.26 7.89 3.93
N GLN A 44 -5.27 7.41 4.63
CA GLN A 44 -5.75 8.00 5.87
C GLN A 44 -5.49 7.07 7.06
N ASP A 45 -5.62 5.77 6.84
CA ASP A 45 -5.43 4.70 7.83
C ASP A 45 -5.20 3.34 7.12
N ALA A 46 -5.24 2.23 7.87
CA ALA A 46 -5.03 0.87 7.34
C ALA A 46 -6.08 0.44 6.31
N ASP A 47 -7.30 0.96 6.45
CA ASP A 47 -8.49 0.49 5.75
C ASP A 47 -8.97 1.53 4.70
N THR A 48 -8.29 2.67 4.61
CA THR A 48 -8.63 3.77 3.71
C THR A 48 -7.39 4.25 2.95
N ALA A 49 -7.29 3.83 1.68
CA ALA A 49 -6.17 4.16 0.80
C ALA A 49 -6.63 4.27 -0.66
N ARG A 50 -6.01 5.19 -1.41
CA ARG A 50 -6.26 5.43 -2.82
C ARG A 50 -4.95 5.36 -3.60
N ILE A 51 -4.97 4.69 -4.75
CA ILE A 51 -3.84 4.64 -5.67
C ILE A 51 -4.30 5.21 -7.01
N ASP A 52 -3.77 6.38 -7.34
CA ASP A 52 -3.96 7.01 -8.64
C ASP A 52 -3.08 6.31 -9.68
N LEU A 53 -3.73 5.73 -10.68
CA LEU A 53 -3.06 4.99 -11.74
C LEU A 53 -2.50 5.96 -12.79
N PRO A 54 -1.51 5.54 -13.59
CA PRO A 54 -0.93 6.35 -14.67
C PRO A 54 -1.87 6.45 -15.90
N ARG A 55 -3.15 6.78 -15.64
CA ARG A 55 -4.22 7.06 -16.60
C ARG A 55 -5.16 8.11 -15.98
N PRO A 56 -5.42 9.23 -16.66
CA PRO A 56 -6.28 10.28 -16.11
C PRO A 56 -7.68 9.80 -15.70
N GLY A 57 -8.10 10.13 -14.47
CA GLY A 57 -9.42 9.78 -13.95
C GLY A 57 -9.60 8.28 -13.66
N SER A 58 -8.49 7.53 -13.50
CA SER A 58 -8.48 6.12 -13.13
C SER A 58 -7.72 5.94 -11.83
N TYR A 59 -8.37 5.32 -10.84
CA TYR A 59 -7.75 5.02 -9.55
C TYR A 59 -8.40 3.81 -8.90
N THR A 60 -7.66 3.16 -8.02
CA THR A 60 -8.20 2.18 -7.08
C THR A 60 -8.35 2.81 -5.71
N LEU A 61 -9.37 2.37 -4.99
CA LEU A 61 -9.71 2.89 -3.67
C LEU A 61 -10.06 1.71 -2.77
N VAL A 62 -9.46 1.69 -1.58
CA VAL A 62 -10.00 0.97 -0.44
C VAL A 62 -10.64 2.03 0.45
N LEU A 63 -11.92 1.86 0.74
CA LEU A 63 -12.67 2.74 1.61
C LEU A 63 -13.35 1.88 2.67
N GLU A 64 -12.97 2.07 3.93
CA GLU A 64 -13.46 1.25 5.06
C GLU A 64 -13.26 -0.26 4.82
N GLY A 65 -12.11 -0.62 4.23
CA GLY A 65 -11.76 -2.00 3.89
C GLY A 65 -12.42 -2.55 2.62
N GLU A 66 -13.32 -1.80 1.97
CA GLU A 66 -13.99 -2.24 0.75
C GLU A 66 -13.22 -1.80 -0.51
N PRO A 67 -12.94 -2.72 -1.46
CA PRO A 67 -12.21 -2.39 -2.67
C PRO A 67 -13.13 -1.85 -3.77
N PHE A 68 -12.74 -0.72 -4.35
CA PHE A 68 -13.38 -0.06 -5.49
C PHE A 68 -12.37 0.23 -6.59
N THR A 69 -12.85 0.24 -7.83
CA THR A 69 -12.14 0.90 -8.93
C THR A 69 -12.99 2.04 -9.46
N VAL A 70 -12.35 3.18 -9.69
CA VAL A 70 -12.96 4.32 -10.34
C VAL A 70 -12.29 4.54 -11.68
N ASN A 71 -13.08 4.62 -12.73
CA ASN A 71 -12.63 4.84 -14.09
C ASN A 71 -13.51 5.85 -14.79
N ARG A 72 -12.96 6.51 -15.82
CA ARG A 72 -13.73 7.29 -16.77
C ARG A 72 -13.91 6.51 -18.07
N MET A 73 -15.15 6.26 -18.45
CA MET A 73 -15.53 5.59 -19.70
C MET A 73 -16.62 6.40 -20.39
N ASP A 74 -16.43 6.74 -21.66
CA ASP A 74 -17.34 7.57 -22.47
C ASP A 74 -17.75 8.89 -21.77
N GLY A 75 -16.79 9.57 -21.15
CA GLY A 75 -17.04 10.82 -20.42
C GLY A 75 -17.79 10.69 -19.09
N ARG A 76 -18.18 9.46 -18.70
CA ARG A 76 -18.86 9.18 -17.43
C ARG A 76 -17.90 8.55 -16.43
N THR A 77 -17.99 8.98 -15.17
CA THR A 77 -17.28 8.33 -14.07
C THR A 77 -18.05 7.10 -13.64
N MET A 78 -17.38 5.96 -13.62
CA MET A 78 -17.90 4.70 -13.13
C MET A 78 -17.16 4.32 -11.86
N VAL A 79 -17.92 3.98 -10.82
CA VAL A 79 -17.41 3.40 -9.58
C VAL A 79 -17.88 1.95 -9.55
N VAL A 80 -16.93 1.02 -9.50
CA VAL A 80 -17.23 -0.41 -9.46
C VAL A 80 -16.76 -0.95 -8.12
N SER A 81 -17.69 -1.52 -7.35
CA SER A 81 -17.36 -2.29 -6.16
C SER A 81 -16.81 -3.66 -6.56
N LEU A 82 -15.68 -4.02 -5.99
CA LEU A 82 -15.04 -5.33 -6.16
C LEU A 82 -15.29 -6.25 -4.97
N LYS A 83 -16.22 -5.88 -4.08
CA LYS A 83 -16.62 -6.69 -2.95
C LYS A 83 -17.10 -8.07 -3.41
N GLY A 84 -16.47 -9.12 -2.89
CA GLY A 84 -16.80 -10.50 -3.23
C GLY A 84 -16.40 -10.93 -4.65
N VAL A 85 -15.61 -10.13 -5.37
CA VAL A 85 -14.99 -10.55 -6.63
C VAL A 85 -13.79 -11.44 -6.31
N THR A 86 -13.73 -12.62 -6.91
CA THR A 86 -12.61 -13.54 -6.75
C THR A 86 -11.37 -12.95 -7.46
N PRO A 87 -10.17 -12.94 -6.85
CA PRO A 87 -8.98 -12.34 -7.44
C PRO A 87 -8.50 -12.97 -8.77
N HIS A 88 -9.08 -14.09 -9.19
CA HIS A 88 -8.77 -14.77 -10.45
C HIS A 88 -9.50 -14.21 -11.69
N VAL A 89 -10.44 -13.28 -11.53
CA VAL A 89 -11.07 -12.67 -12.71
C VAL A 89 -10.07 -11.65 -13.27
N GLY A 90 -9.33 -12.04 -14.31
CA GLY A 90 -8.23 -11.29 -14.97
C GLY A 90 -8.67 -9.99 -15.66
N LEU A 91 -9.47 -9.19 -14.98
CA LEU A 91 -10.11 -7.98 -15.49
C LEU A 91 -9.21 -6.74 -15.37
N GLY A 92 -7.95 -6.91 -14.95
CA GLY A 92 -6.97 -5.82 -14.89
C GLY A 92 -7.33 -4.70 -13.91
N PHE A 93 -8.12 -5.00 -12.87
CA PHE A 93 -8.45 -4.05 -11.81
C PHE A 93 -7.35 -4.04 -10.74
N GLY A 94 -6.66 -2.90 -10.60
CA GLY A 94 -5.61 -2.74 -9.60
C GLY A 94 -4.27 -2.27 -10.17
N PRO A 95 -3.33 -1.88 -9.30
CA PRO A 95 -1.92 -1.84 -9.69
C PRO A 95 -1.51 -3.19 -10.27
N MET A 96 -0.65 -3.19 -11.30
CA MET A 96 -0.31 -4.39 -12.06
C MET A 96 0.08 -5.54 -11.11
N SER A 97 -0.55 -6.70 -11.27
CA SER A 97 -0.13 -7.92 -10.57
C SER A 97 1.32 -8.21 -10.93
N GLU A 98 2.18 -8.37 -9.93
CA GLU A 98 3.54 -8.86 -10.20
C GLU A 98 3.45 -10.23 -10.88
N PRO A 99 4.24 -10.46 -11.95
CA PRO A 99 4.15 -11.69 -12.74
C PRO A 99 4.56 -12.93 -11.94
N HIS A 100 5.39 -12.75 -10.91
CA HIS A 100 5.88 -13.80 -10.04
C HIS A 100 5.63 -13.40 -8.59
N ARG A 101 4.90 -14.26 -7.90
CA ARG A 101 4.51 -14.08 -6.51
C ARG A 101 5.35 -15.00 -5.65
N ALA A 102 5.88 -14.49 -4.55
CA ALA A 102 6.72 -15.31 -3.68
C ALA A 102 5.87 -16.26 -2.82
N GLU A 103 6.25 -17.53 -2.86
CA GLU A 103 5.76 -18.56 -1.95
C GLU A 103 6.60 -18.60 -0.65
N SER A 104 7.92 -18.42 -0.77
CA SER A 104 8.85 -18.36 0.37
C SER A 104 9.89 -17.25 0.21
N VAL A 105 10.42 -16.78 1.34
CA VAL A 105 11.63 -15.97 1.39
C VAL A 105 12.76 -16.84 1.91
N ASP A 106 13.80 -16.99 1.10
CA ASP A 106 14.93 -17.88 1.39
C ASP A 106 16.02 -17.13 2.14
N ALA A 107 16.24 -15.85 1.82
CA ALA A 107 17.17 -14.99 2.55
C ALA A 107 16.87 -13.50 2.34
N LEU A 108 17.22 -12.69 3.35
CA LEU A 108 17.32 -11.23 3.24
C LEU A 108 18.67 -10.82 3.81
N ARG A 109 19.59 -10.37 2.94
CA ARG A 109 20.98 -10.05 3.31
C ARG A 109 21.27 -8.59 3.06
N ALA A 110 21.77 -7.89 4.07
CA ALA A 110 22.25 -6.52 3.90
C ALA A 110 23.50 -6.53 3.00
N THR A 111 23.54 -5.64 2.02
CA THR A 111 24.71 -5.47 1.14
C THR A 111 25.77 -4.55 1.76
N GLY A 112 25.38 -3.75 2.76
CA GLY A 112 26.18 -2.67 3.33
C GLY A 112 26.13 -1.36 2.54
N ALA A 113 25.40 -1.32 1.41
CA ALA A 113 25.13 -0.08 0.69
C ALA A 113 23.92 0.66 1.28
N HIS A 114 23.96 1.99 1.18
CA HIS A 114 22.93 2.89 1.67
C HIS A 114 22.44 3.81 0.54
N GLU A 115 21.15 4.12 0.52
CA GLU A 115 20.55 5.04 -0.45
C GLU A 115 19.58 5.98 0.28
N THR A 116 19.48 7.23 -0.19
CA THR A 116 18.48 8.19 0.32
C THR A 116 17.47 8.50 -0.76
N LEU A 117 16.22 8.11 -0.55
CA LEU A 117 15.11 8.34 -1.49
C LEU A 117 14.06 9.23 -0.84
N ALA A 118 13.62 10.27 -1.55
CA ALA A 118 12.65 11.26 -1.04
C ALA A 118 13.03 11.84 0.35
N GLY A 119 14.34 11.98 0.62
CA GLY A 119 14.85 12.47 1.90
C GLY A 119 14.90 11.44 3.03
N ILE A 120 14.64 10.16 2.75
CA ILE A 120 14.62 9.07 3.72
C ILE A 120 15.77 8.13 3.48
N ALA A 121 16.55 7.85 4.53
CA ALA A 121 17.63 6.88 4.49
C ALA A 121 17.06 5.44 4.44
N GLY A 122 17.68 4.62 3.61
CA GLY A 122 17.45 3.18 3.58
C GLY A 122 18.72 2.40 3.28
N ASP A 123 18.65 1.12 3.58
CA ASP A 123 19.73 0.17 3.39
C ASP A 123 19.38 -0.75 2.22
N GLU A 124 20.37 -1.05 1.37
CA GLU A 124 20.18 -2.00 0.28
C GLU A 124 20.37 -3.44 0.76
N TYR A 125 19.41 -4.30 0.40
CA TYR A 125 19.41 -5.72 0.66
C TYR A 125 19.30 -6.54 -0.62
N GLU A 126 19.88 -7.73 -0.60
CA GLU A 126 19.55 -8.82 -1.50
C GLU A 126 18.48 -9.69 -0.86
N LEU A 127 17.32 -9.76 -1.52
CA LEU A 127 16.17 -10.56 -1.14
C LEU A 127 16.09 -11.78 -2.06
N ALA A 128 16.43 -12.95 -1.53
CA ALA A 128 16.28 -14.23 -2.23
C ALA A 128 14.94 -14.86 -1.86
N TRP A 129 14.19 -15.33 -2.85
CA TRP A 129 12.85 -15.88 -2.67
C TRP A 129 12.52 -16.90 -3.76
N THR A 130 11.56 -17.76 -3.46
CA THR A 130 11.11 -18.80 -4.39
C THR A 130 9.62 -18.60 -4.70
N ASP A 131 9.27 -18.71 -5.97
CA ASP A 131 7.88 -18.62 -6.44
C ASP A 131 7.12 -19.95 -6.31
N ALA A 132 5.80 -19.91 -6.52
CA ALA A 132 4.95 -21.09 -6.43
C ALA A 132 5.23 -22.18 -7.48
N ALA A 133 6.04 -21.89 -8.51
CA ALA A 133 6.50 -22.86 -9.49
C ALA A 133 7.87 -23.48 -9.12
N GLY A 134 8.45 -23.09 -7.97
CA GLY A 134 9.78 -23.50 -7.51
C GLY A 134 10.92 -22.73 -8.16
N GLY A 135 10.63 -21.63 -8.87
CA GLY A 135 11.64 -20.75 -9.45
C GLY A 135 12.30 -19.89 -8.38
N SER A 136 13.64 -19.90 -8.32
CA SER A 136 14.40 -19.03 -7.41
C SER A 136 14.70 -17.68 -8.04
N HIS A 137 14.54 -16.62 -7.25
CA HIS A 137 14.70 -15.23 -7.65
C HIS A 137 15.56 -14.49 -6.62
N VAL A 138 16.25 -13.44 -7.08
CA VAL A 138 17.00 -12.53 -6.20
C VAL A 138 16.72 -11.09 -6.64
N ASP A 139 16.11 -10.32 -5.75
CA ASP A 139 15.84 -8.90 -5.95
C ASP A 139 16.83 -8.05 -5.14
N ARG A 140 17.24 -6.91 -5.70
CA ARG A 140 17.84 -5.81 -4.91
C ARG A 140 16.75 -4.84 -4.47
N VAL A 141 16.68 -4.61 -3.17
CA VAL A 141 15.66 -3.73 -2.57
C VAL A 141 16.32 -2.74 -1.64
N VAL A 142 15.82 -1.51 -1.61
CA VAL A 142 16.18 -0.54 -0.57
C VAL A 142 15.04 -0.47 0.41
N LEU A 143 15.35 -0.76 1.67
CA LEU A 143 14.39 -0.86 2.75
C LEU A 143 14.68 0.19 3.83
N SER A 144 13.64 0.57 4.57
CA SER A 144 13.76 1.51 5.68
C SER A 144 12.82 1.09 6.81
N ASP A 145 13.25 1.34 8.04
CA ASP A 145 12.43 1.20 9.26
C ASP A 145 11.64 2.49 9.57
N ASN A 146 11.75 3.50 8.72
CA ASN A 146 11.02 4.75 8.87
C ASN A 146 9.49 4.50 8.92
N PRO A 147 8.78 4.95 9.97
CA PRO A 147 7.34 4.68 10.14
C PRO A 147 6.49 5.08 8.94
N LEU A 148 6.80 6.19 8.28
CA LEU A 148 6.04 6.68 7.14
C LEU A 148 6.19 5.77 5.91
N VAL A 149 7.34 5.10 5.77
CA VAL A 149 7.58 4.11 4.71
C VAL A 149 6.82 2.82 5.01
N LEU A 150 6.72 2.43 6.28
CA LEU A 150 5.90 1.29 6.71
C LEU A 150 4.43 1.53 6.43
N GLU A 151 3.91 2.71 6.78
CA GLU A 151 2.54 3.13 6.52
C GLU A 151 2.23 3.12 5.02
N MET A 152 3.10 3.73 4.21
CA MET A 152 2.94 3.76 2.75
C MET A 152 3.00 2.36 2.13
N THR A 153 3.89 1.48 2.62
CA THR A 153 3.97 0.07 2.16
C THR A 153 2.68 -0.68 2.51
N ALA A 154 2.14 -0.47 3.71
CA ALA A 154 0.86 -1.05 4.12
C ALA A 154 -0.31 -0.52 3.27
N ALA A 155 -0.35 0.79 3.01
CA ALA A 155 -1.36 1.42 2.16
C ALA A 155 -1.32 0.88 0.72
N PHE A 156 -0.13 0.64 0.16
CA PHE A 156 0.03 0.00 -1.15
C PHE A 156 -0.57 -1.41 -1.17
N MET A 157 -0.42 -2.17 -0.09
CA MET A 157 -0.95 -3.52 0.06
C MET A 157 -2.43 -3.57 0.48
N ALA A 158 -3.04 -2.45 0.86
CA ALA A 158 -4.44 -2.41 1.31
C ALA A 158 -5.40 -2.94 0.23
N PHE A 159 -5.19 -2.56 -1.03
CA PHE A 159 -6.06 -2.96 -2.14
C PHE A 159 -6.01 -4.47 -2.44
N PRO A 160 -4.85 -5.11 -2.67
CA PRO A 160 -4.80 -6.56 -2.85
C PRO A 160 -5.32 -7.33 -1.62
N ASN A 161 -5.09 -6.82 -0.40
CA ASN A 161 -5.65 -7.41 0.82
C ASN A 161 -7.18 -7.35 0.86
N ALA A 162 -7.77 -6.20 0.51
CA ALA A 162 -9.22 -6.01 0.43
C ALA A 162 -9.89 -6.92 -0.63
N LEU A 163 -9.16 -7.29 -1.67
CA LEU A 163 -9.57 -8.29 -2.67
C LEU A 163 -9.46 -9.75 -2.16
N GLY A 164 -8.95 -9.97 -0.95
CA GLY A 164 -8.71 -11.31 -0.42
C GLY A 164 -7.60 -12.05 -1.16
N GLN A 165 -6.68 -11.33 -1.82
CA GLN A 165 -5.49 -11.97 -2.34
C GLN A 165 -4.71 -12.56 -1.16
N ALA A 166 -4.06 -13.71 -1.38
CA ALA A 166 -3.13 -14.23 -0.38
C ALA A 166 -2.09 -13.14 -0.02
N ALA A 167 -1.36 -13.30 1.07
CA ALA A 167 -0.21 -12.44 1.36
C ALA A 167 1.03 -12.92 0.58
N ASP A 168 1.79 -12.01 -0.03
CA ASP A 168 3.07 -12.36 -0.69
C ASP A 168 4.11 -12.61 0.41
N ALA A 169 4.85 -13.72 0.34
CA ALA A 169 5.78 -14.10 1.40
C ALA A 169 6.84 -13.02 1.67
N ARG A 170 7.24 -12.25 0.64
CA ARG A 170 8.17 -11.11 0.80
C ARG A 170 7.52 -10.01 1.63
N ALA A 171 6.31 -9.61 1.29
CA ALA A 171 5.59 -8.57 2.03
C ALA A 171 5.40 -8.95 3.51
N VAL A 172 5.10 -10.23 3.79
CA VAL A 172 5.01 -10.76 5.16
C VAL A 172 6.36 -10.65 5.88
N ALA A 173 7.42 -11.19 5.28
CA ALA A 173 8.75 -11.20 5.89
C ALA A 173 9.32 -9.80 6.16
N LEU A 174 9.08 -8.84 5.26
CA LEU A 174 9.48 -7.45 5.44
C LEU A 174 8.71 -6.78 6.58
N ARG A 175 7.39 -6.99 6.65
CA ARG A 175 6.54 -6.47 7.73
C ARG A 175 6.94 -7.02 9.09
N GLU A 176 7.20 -8.31 9.21
CA GLU A 176 7.64 -8.95 10.46
C GLU A 176 8.97 -8.40 10.97
N ARG A 177 9.82 -7.89 10.06
CA ARG A 177 11.08 -7.22 10.38
C ARG A 177 10.94 -5.71 10.60
N GLY A 178 9.73 -5.16 10.46
CA GLY A 178 9.50 -3.71 10.56
C GLY A 178 10.19 -2.93 9.44
N LEU A 179 10.22 -3.48 8.22
CA LEU A 179 10.87 -2.86 7.05
C LEU A 179 9.84 -2.53 5.97
N GLY A 180 9.89 -1.27 5.49
CA GLY A 180 9.11 -0.77 4.37
C GLY A 180 9.97 -0.62 3.12
N VAL A 181 9.35 -0.56 1.94
CA VAL A 181 10.06 -0.57 0.65
C VAL A 181 10.22 0.83 0.09
N LEU A 182 11.47 1.30 -0.08
CA LEU A 182 11.78 2.55 -0.78
C LEU A 182 12.01 2.34 -2.28
N ARG A 183 12.67 1.23 -2.64
CA ARG A 183 13.00 0.85 -4.03
C ARG A 183 13.02 -0.66 -4.18
N LYS A 184 12.60 -1.16 -5.34
CA LYS A 184 12.77 -2.55 -5.77
C LYS A 184 13.30 -2.57 -7.20
N GLY A 185 14.53 -3.05 -7.37
CA GLY A 185 15.24 -3.04 -8.64
C GLY A 185 15.25 -1.64 -9.29
N ASP A 186 15.04 -1.63 -10.60
CA ASP A 186 14.78 -0.41 -11.40
C ASP A 186 13.29 -0.20 -11.69
N ASP A 187 12.46 -1.16 -11.27
CA ASP A 187 11.04 -1.21 -11.62
C ASP A 187 10.17 -0.30 -10.75
N PHE A 188 10.63 0.00 -9.53
CA PHE A 188 9.85 0.72 -8.53
C PHE A 188 10.75 1.56 -7.64
N ARG A 189 10.46 2.86 -7.50
CA ARG A 189 11.11 3.73 -6.50
C ARG A 189 10.19 4.85 -6.02
N ILE A 190 10.33 5.23 -4.76
CA ILE A 190 9.68 6.43 -4.22
C ILE A 190 10.44 7.68 -4.67
N THR A 191 9.69 8.71 -5.03
CA THR A 191 10.21 10.03 -5.42
C THR A 191 9.74 11.16 -4.52
N ALA A 192 8.61 11.00 -3.84
CA ALA A 192 8.12 11.91 -2.81
C ALA A 192 7.37 11.14 -1.72
N LEU A 193 7.49 11.59 -0.47
CA LEU A 193 6.76 11.06 0.67
C LEU A 193 6.40 12.21 1.62
N SER A 194 5.17 12.23 2.14
CA SER A 194 4.69 13.26 3.05
C SER A 194 3.71 12.67 4.06
N ALA A 195 3.84 13.07 5.33
CA ALA A 195 2.91 12.77 6.41
C ALA A 195 1.77 13.80 6.53
N GLN A 196 1.61 14.66 5.52
CA GLN A 196 0.53 15.62 5.51
C GLN A 196 -0.80 14.91 5.26
N ALA A 197 -1.79 15.20 6.11
CA ALA A 197 -3.13 14.68 5.94
C ALA A 197 -3.70 15.05 4.56
N PRO A 198 -4.31 14.09 3.84
CA PRO A 198 -4.95 14.35 2.57
C PRO A 198 -6.07 15.39 2.71
N PRO A 199 -6.35 16.19 1.66
CA PRO A 199 -7.50 17.08 1.65
C PRO A 199 -8.82 16.34 1.93
N ALA A 200 -9.76 17.03 2.56
CA ALA A 200 -11.12 16.50 2.72
C ALA A 200 -11.73 16.10 1.36
N GLY A 201 -12.45 14.99 1.34
CA GLY A 201 -13.08 14.44 0.14
C GLY A 201 -12.13 13.67 -0.81
N THR A 202 -10.86 13.46 -0.44
CA THR A 202 -9.91 12.66 -1.25
C THR A 202 -10.41 11.24 -1.52
N PHE A 203 -11.14 10.67 -0.56
CA PHE A 203 -11.63 9.28 -0.59
C PHE A 203 -13.13 9.19 -0.93
N ASP A 204 -13.80 10.31 -1.20
CA ASP A 204 -15.22 10.30 -1.56
C ASP A 204 -15.44 9.56 -2.88
N LEU A 205 -16.54 8.79 -2.94
CA LEU A 205 -16.96 8.16 -4.18
C LEU A 205 -17.60 9.21 -5.10
N PRO A 206 -17.08 9.42 -6.33
CA PRO A 206 -17.57 10.46 -7.24
C PRO A 206 -18.89 10.08 -7.93
N ALA A 207 -19.37 8.85 -7.75
CA ALA A 207 -20.65 8.36 -8.22
C ALA A 207 -21.09 7.16 -7.35
N PRO A 208 -22.38 6.80 -7.35
CA PRO A 208 -22.84 5.59 -6.66
C PRO A 208 -22.12 4.32 -7.17
N PRO A 209 -21.66 3.43 -6.29
CA PRO A 209 -20.98 2.21 -6.69
C PRO A 209 -21.94 1.25 -7.39
N MET A 210 -21.44 0.61 -8.46
CA MET A 210 -22.12 -0.47 -9.17
C MET A 210 -21.46 -1.80 -8.84
N SER A 211 -22.21 -2.91 -8.90
CA SER A 211 -21.63 -4.24 -8.79
C SER A 211 -20.97 -4.66 -10.11
N MET A 212 -20.03 -5.61 -10.05
CA MET A 212 -19.45 -6.19 -11.26
C MET A 212 -20.52 -6.80 -12.18
N ARG A 213 -21.59 -7.38 -11.62
CA ARG A 213 -22.70 -7.95 -12.40
C ARG A 213 -23.43 -6.87 -13.20
N ASP A 214 -23.62 -5.68 -12.62
CA ASP A 214 -24.27 -4.55 -13.31
C ASP A 214 -23.43 -4.04 -14.47
N VAL A 215 -22.11 -4.15 -14.38
CA VAL A 215 -21.19 -3.77 -15.46
C VAL A 215 -21.20 -4.83 -16.57
N MET A 216 -21.07 -6.11 -16.23
CA MET A 216 -21.00 -7.21 -17.22
C MET A 216 -22.35 -7.55 -17.86
N GLY A 217 -23.47 -7.27 -17.18
CA GLY A 217 -24.82 -7.49 -17.69
C GLY A 217 -25.32 -6.43 -18.67
N ARG A 218 -24.52 -5.39 -18.94
CA ARG A 218 -24.89 -4.35 -19.92
C ARG A 218 -24.40 -4.76 -21.32
N PRO A 219 -25.29 -4.93 -22.30
CA PRO A 219 -24.84 -5.08 -23.69
C PRO A 219 -24.12 -3.81 -24.12
N ALA A 220 -23.00 -3.96 -24.83
CA ALA A 220 -22.37 -2.87 -25.56
C ALA A 220 -23.43 -2.28 -26.51
N ARG A 221 -23.77 -1.01 -26.30
CA ARG A 221 -24.65 -0.28 -27.21
C ARG A 221 -23.82 0.36 -28.32
#